data_AF-A0AAT9LZQ9-F1
#
_entry.id   AF-A0AAT9LZQ9-F1
#
_cell.length_a   1.000
_cell.length_b   1.000
_cell.length_c   1.000
_cell.angle_alpha   90.00
_cell.angle_beta   90.00
_cell.angle_gamma   90.00
#
_symmetry.space_group_name_H-M   'P 1'
#
loop_
_entity.id
_entity.type
_entity.pdbx_description
1 polymer ?
#
loop_
_entity_poly.entity_id
_entity_poly.type
_entity_poly.pdbx_seq_one_letter_code
_entity_poly.pdbx_strand_id
1 'polypeptide(L)'
;MLNPLWIISLFLGIAETTLGVAATQVTGWIQGLFAVSATMFPLLVSAAFFATLWKKPEVLYAPGDFPEHVPVPEFVHGIHRSVPGNLEEVGSVVRDTLESVLPGILASRVSPDAVEEVVNEAVASAQTDLENRTIKIDLSRVGIGVNQVEWLIDRKMTVDNLLDSLWLVHLKQVVPTYAYSEQWVLMECQTKKVFDQMGSRWAERHSLKNDDRPLEAVGILPGMELAVVLTSEG
;
A
#
# COMPACT_ATOMS: atom_id res chain seq x y z
N MET A 1 35.50 14.33 -11.05
CA MET A 1 34.10 14.72 -11.34
C MET A 1 33.61 15.54 -10.16
N LEU A 2 33.20 16.80 -10.38
CA LEU A 2 32.75 17.68 -9.30
C LEU A 2 31.44 17.13 -8.75
N ASN A 3 31.48 16.67 -7.50
CA ASN A 3 30.32 16.18 -6.78
C ASN A 3 29.31 17.34 -6.60
N PRO A 4 28.05 17.20 -7.03
CA PRO A 4 27.00 18.21 -6.86
C PRO A 4 26.89 18.76 -5.43
N LEU A 5 27.19 17.93 -4.41
CA LEU A 5 27.26 18.34 -3.01
C LEU A 5 28.26 19.47 -2.74
N TRP A 6 29.39 19.49 -3.44
CA TRP A 6 30.41 20.52 -3.26
C TRP A 6 29.94 21.88 -3.82
N ILE A 7 29.19 21.86 -4.92
CA ILE A 7 28.60 23.07 -5.52
C ILE A 7 27.56 23.67 -4.55
N ILE A 8 26.68 22.85 -3.98
CA ILE A 8 25.68 23.30 -3.01
C ILE A 8 26.34 23.88 -1.76
N SER A 9 27.36 23.21 -1.21
CA SER A 9 28.11 23.70 -0.05
C SER A 9 28.80 25.05 -0.33
N LEU A 10 29.34 25.23 -1.55
CA LEU A 10 29.96 26.49 -1.95
C LEU A 10 28.94 27.62 -2.04
N PHE A 11 27.79 27.39 -2.68
CA PHE A 11 26.73 28.39 -2.77
C PHE A 11 26.16 28.76 -1.40
N LEU A 12 25.98 27.78 -0.50
CA LEU A 12 25.52 28.02 0.86
C LEU A 12 26.51 28.89 1.63
N GLY A 13 27.81 28.59 1.55
CA GLY A 13 28.85 29.38 2.21
C GLY A 13 28.92 30.82 1.68
N ILE A 14 28.77 31.02 0.37
CA ILE A 14 28.75 32.36 -0.24
C ILE A 14 27.48 33.14 0.18
N ALA A 15 26.33 32.49 0.20
CA ALA A 15 25.06 33.10 0.61
C ALA A 15 25.10 33.52 2.09
N GLU A 16 25.59 32.65 2.97
CA GLU A 16 25.74 32.91 4.41
C GLU A 16 26.72 34.05 4.67
N THR A 17 27.88 34.06 4.00
CA THR A 17 28.87 35.13 4.14
C THR A 17 28.30 36.47 3.68
N THR A 18 27.59 36.49 2.55
CA THR A 18 26.97 37.71 2.01
C THR A 18 25.88 38.25 2.94
N LEU A 19 25.02 37.36 3.47
CA LEU A 19 24.01 37.70 4.47
C LEU A 19 24.65 38.27 5.74
N GLY A 20 25.74 37.66 6.22
CA GLY A 20 26.48 38.12 7.41
C GLY A 20 27.07 39.52 7.21
N VAL A 21 27.74 39.77 6.07
CA VAL A 21 28.29 41.09 5.76
C VAL A 21 27.20 42.14 5.64
N ALA A 22 26.11 41.83 4.92
CA ALA A 22 24.98 42.74 4.79
C ALA A 22 24.35 43.06 6.16
N ALA A 23 24.23 42.08 7.05
CA ALA A 23 23.71 42.29 8.40
C ALA A 23 24.54 43.30 9.22
N THR A 24 25.86 43.37 9.02
CA THR A 24 26.73 44.32 9.73
C THR A 24 26.64 45.76 9.20
N GLN A 25 26.23 45.94 7.95
CA GLN A 25 26.18 47.27 7.31
C GLN A 25 24.81 47.94 7.47
N VAL A 26 23.79 47.18 7.87
CA VAL A 26 22.43 47.66 8.01
C VAL A 26 22.18 48.04 9.46
N THR A 27 21.69 49.27 9.68
CA THR A 27 21.34 49.78 11.01
C THR A 27 19.88 50.25 11.07
N GLY A 28 19.31 50.26 12.26
CA GLY A 28 17.96 50.76 12.52
C GLY A 28 16.87 49.84 11.94
N TRP A 29 15.77 50.44 11.48
CA TRP A 29 14.59 49.69 11.05
C TRP A 29 14.84 48.75 9.85
N ILE A 30 15.83 49.09 9.01
CA ILE A 30 16.23 48.31 7.83
C ILE A 30 16.82 46.96 8.27
N GLN A 31 17.46 46.88 9.44
CA GLN A 31 18.05 45.64 9.96
C GLN A 31 16.94 44.63 10.34
N GLY A 32 15.85 45.14 10.91
CA GLY A 32 14.66 44.32 11.19
C GLY A 32 14.02 43.81 9.90
N LEU A 33 13.87 44.66 8.88
CA LEU A 33 13.31 44.25 7.60
C LEU A 33 14.18 43.19 6.90
N PHE A 34 15.50 43.36 6.98
CA PHE A 34 16.47 42.40 6.46
C PHE A 34 16.40 41.06 7.19
N ALA A 35 16.36 41.04 8.52
CA ALA A 35 16.25 39.82 9.31
C ALA A 35 14.94 39.05 9.05
N VAL A 36 13.82 39.78 8.93
CA VAL A 36 12.52 39.19 8.59
C VAL A 36 12.57 38.59 7.19
N SER A 37 13.10 39.30 6.20
CA SER A 37 13.22 38.80 4.83
C SER A 37 14.13 37.57 4.75
N ALA A 38 15.29 37.61 5.41
CA ALA A 38 16.27 36.51 5.46
C ALA A 38 15.71 35.24 6.12
N THR A 39 14.79 35.37 7.08
CA THR A 39 14.16 34.23 7.76
C THR A 39 12.90 33.73 7.03
N MET A 40 12.07 34.64 6.53
CA MET A 40 10.82 34.31 5.84
C MET A 40 11.06 33.64 4.50
N PHE A 41 12.08 34.05 3.75
CA PHE A 41 12.37 33.48 2.45
C PHE A 41 12.63 31.96 2.48
N PRO A 42 13.58 31.42 3.27
CA PRO A 42 13.80 29.97 3.34
C PRO A 42 12.60 29.22 3.93
N LEU A 43 11.87 29.82 4.88
CA LEU A 43 10.62 29.25 5.41
C LEU A 43 9.55 29.10 4.31
N LEU A 44 9.35 30.13 3.49
CA LEU A 44 8.38 30.10 2.39
C LEU A 44 8.78 29.11 1.31
N VAL A 45 10.06 29.06 0.94
CA VAL A 45 10.56 28.09 -0.04
C VAL A 45 10.41 26.66 0.48
N SER A 46 10.74 26.42 1.75
CA SER A 46 10.56 25.11 2.38
C SER A 46 9.08 24.72 2.46
N ALA A 47 8.21 25.64 2.89
CA ALA A 47 6.77 25.40 2.94
C ALA A 47 6.19 25.13 1.54
N ALA A 48 6.62 25.88 0.51
CA ALA A 48 6.20 25.66 -0.87
C ALA A 48 6.70 24.31 -1.41
N PHE A 49 7.92 23.91 -1.05
CA PHE A 49 8.47 22.60 -1.36
C PHE A 49 7.61 21.48 -0.72
N PHE A 50 7.39 21.52 0.59
CA PHE A 50 6.56 20.53 1.29
C PHE A 50 5.10 20.55 0.81
N ALA A 51 4.53 21.71 0.49
CA ALA A 51 3.19 21.82 -0.08
C ALA A 51 3.11 21.20 -1.48
N THR A 52 4.18 21.32 -2.27
CA THR A 52 4.30 20.66 -3.58
C THR A 52 4.41 19.15 -3.41
N LEU A 53 5.22 18.69 -2.45
CA LEU A 53 5.33 17.27 -2.10
C LEU A 53 3.99 16.68 -1.65
N TRP A 54 3.22 17.42 -0.85
CA TRP A 54 1.90 16.97 -0.40
C TRP A 54 0.93 16.76 -1.56
N LYS A 55 1.08 17.52 -2.65
CA LYS A 55 0.22 17.40 -3.85
C LYS A 55 0.76 16.41 -4.88
N LYS A 56 2.08 16.14 -4.90
CA LYS A 56 2.75 15.30 -5.89
C LYS A 56 3.96 14.56 -5.30
N PRO A 57 3.76 13.52 -4.46
CA PRO A 57 4.85 12.75 -3.85
C PRO A 57 5.70 12.00 -4.89
N GLU A 58 5.16 11.76 -6.08
CA GLU A 58 5.78 11.05 -7.20
C GLU A 58 7.04 11.74 -7.78
N VAL A 59 7.19 13.05 -7.54
CA VAL A 59 8.29 13.85 -8.10
C VAL A 59 9.61 13.68 -7.32
N LEU A 60 9.58 12.97 -6.18
CA LEU A 60 10.78 12.74 -5.35
C LEU A 60 11.71 11.62 -5.85
N TYR A 61 11.28 10.83 -6.82
CA TYR A 61 12.07 9.72 -7.34
C TYR A 61 12.47 10.02 -8.78
N ALA A 62 13.79 10.07 -9.03
CA ALA A 62 14.28 10.13 -10.40
C ALA A 62 14.01 8.77 -11.08
N PRO A 63 13.75 8.73 -12.41
CA PRO A 63 13.54 7.48 -13.15
C PRO A 63 14.63 6.41 -12.95
N GLY A 64 15.84 6.82 -12.54
CA GLY A 64 16.98 5.94 -12.26
C GLY A 64 17.11 5.46 -10.81
N ASP A 65 16.28 5.95 -9.88
CA ASP A 65 16.16 5.37 -8.53
C ASP A 65 15.12 4.24 -8.49
N PHE A 66 14.40 4.05 -9.60
CA PHE A 66 13.56 2.89 -9.84
C PHE A 66 14.41 1.77 -10.45
N PRO A 67 14.25 0.52 -10.01
CA PRO A 67 14.82 -0.61 -10.72
C PRO A 67 14.39 -0.57 -12.20
N GLU A 68 15.32 -0.71 -13.14
CA GLU A 68 15.09 -0.58 -14.61
C GLU A 68 13.94 -1.44 -15.17
N HIS A 69 13.42 -2.37 -14.38
CA HIS A 69 12.42 -3.37 -14.74
C HIS A 69 10.99 -3.07 -14.24
N VAL A 70 10.71 -1.91 -13.62
CA VAL A 70 9.33 -1.55 -13.21
C VAL A 70 8.96 -0.15 -13.71
N PRO A 71 7.98 0.00 -14.62
CA PRO A 71 7.57 1.32 -15.10
C PRO A 71 6.93 2.15 -13.97
N VAL A 72 7.43 3.36 -13.80
CA VAL A 72 7.06 4.34 -12.75
C VAL A 72 5.54 4.52 -12.53
N PRO A 73 4.68 4.52 -13.57
CA PRO A 73 3.24 4.62 -13.37
C PRO A 73 2.64 3.46 -12.57
N GLU A 74 3.14 2.23 -12.72
CA GLU A 74 2.62 1.04 -12.03
C GLU A 74 3.01 1.02 -10.54
N PHE A 75 4.23 1.47 -10.23
CA PHE A 75 4.72 1.52 -8.85
C PHE A 75 3.97 2.56 -8.00
N VAL A 76 3.72 3.73 -8.58
CA VAL A 76 2.90 4.79 -7.97
C VAL A 76 1.44 4.36 -7.82
N HIS A 77 0.90 3.64 -8.81
CA HIS A 77 -0.45 3.10 -8.75
C HIS A 77 -0.60 2.05 -7.64
N GLY A 78 0.45 1.27 -7.36
CA GLY A 78 0.50 0.27 -6.29
C GLY A 78 0.66 0.84 -4.87
N ILE A 79 1.22 2.05 -4.70
CA ILE A 79 1.37 2.69 -3.38
C ILE A 79 0.11 3.44 -2.96
N HIS A 80 -0.59 4.09 -3.89
CA HIS A 80 -1.80 4.87 -3.58
C HIS A 80 -3.05 4.03 -3.37
N ARG A 81 -2.95 2.75 -3.67
CA ARG A 81 -4.06 1.84 -3.68
C ARG A 81 -3.53 0.70 -2.83
N SER A 82 -3.98 0.62 -1.58
CA SER A 82 -4.20 -0.70 -0.98
C SER A 82 -5.27 -1.36 -1.87
N VAL A 83 -4.89 -1.75 -3.08
CA VAL A 83 -5.72 -2.56 -3.96
C VAL A 83 -5.84 -3.86 -3.19
N PRO A 84 -7.05 -4.35 -2.96
CA PRO A 84 -7.27 -5.78 -2.84
C PRO A 84 -6.65 -6.41 -4.08
N GLY A 85 -5.40 -6.85 -3.97
CA GLY A 85 -4.64 -7.32 -5.12
C GLY A 85 -5.41 -8.48 -5.73
N ASN A 86 -5.95 -8.26 -6.93
CA ASN A 86 -6.48 -9.33 -7.74
C ASN A 86 -5.33 -10.34 -7.88
N LEU A 87 -5.52 -11.57 -7.40
CA LEU A 87 -4.46 -12.59 -7.32
C LEU A 87 -3.76 -12.78 -8.68
N GLU A 88 -4.51 -12.56 -9.76
CA GLU A 88 -4.04 -12.58 -11.14
C GLU A 88 -2.96 -11.52 -11.43
N GLU A 89 -3.08 -10.32 -10.87
CA GLU A 89 -2.13 -9.20 -11.05
C GLU A 89 -0.88 -9.39 -10.18
N VAL A 90 -1.04 -9.90 -8.95
CA VAL A 90 0.11 -10.25 -8.10
C VAL A 90 0.86 -11.45 -8.67
N GLY A 91 0.13 -12.45 -9.18
CA GLY A 91 0.70 -13.65 -9.80
C GLY A 91 1.48 -13.33 -11.07
N SER A 92 1.00 -12.42 -11.91
CA SER A 92 1.73 -11.98 -13.11
C SER A 92 3.02 -11.24 -12.76
N VAL A 93 2.99 -10.32 -11.80
CA VAL A 93 4.20 -9.57 -11.38
C VAL A 93 5.26 -10.50 -10.76
N VAL A 94 4.84 -11.46 -9.94
CA VAL A 94 5.75 -12.45 -9.34
C VAL A 94 6.36 -13.34 -10.43
N ARG A 95 5.56 -13.80 -11.39
CA ARG A 95 6.03 -14.59 -12.54
C ARG A 95 7.04 -13.81 -13.38
N ASP A 96 6.70 -12.59 -13.79
CA ASP A 96 7.56 -11.75 -14.63
C ASP A 96 8.90 -11.46 -13.94
N THR A 97 8.89 -11.30 -12.61
CA THR A 97 10.11 -11.11 -11.82
C THR A 97 10.95 -12.39 -11.75
N LEU A 98 10.33 -13.55 -11.53
CA LEU A 98 11.02 -14.84 -11.49
C LEU A 98 11.64 -15.18 -12.86
N GLU A 99 10.89 -15.00 -13.94
CA GLU A 99 11.34 -15.26 -15.31
C GLU A 99 12.45 -14.29 -15.75
N SER A 100 12.45 -13.04 -15.28
CA SER A 100 13.49 -12.07 -15.64
C SER A 100 14.78 -12.21 -14.81
N VAL A 101 14.69 -12.60 -13.54
CA VAL A 101 15.84 -12.57 -12.62
C VAL A 101 16.56 -13.94 -12.53
N LEU A 102 15.80 -15.04 -12.44
CA LEU A 102 16.39 -16.36 -12.20
C LEU A 102 17.33 -16.83 -13.32
N PRO A 103 17.03 -16.65 -14.62
CA PRO A 103 17.94 -17.08 -15.68
C PRO A 103 19.30 -16.40 -15.62
N GLY A 104 19.36 -15.10 -15.27
CA GLY A 104 20.62 -14.37 -15.14
C GLY A 104 21.51 -14.90 -14.00
N ILE A 105 20.89 -15.39 -12.91
CA ILE A 105 21.62 -15.96 -11.77
C ILE A 105 22.05 -17.40 -12.06
N LEU A 106 21.18 -18.19 -12.68
CA LEU A 106 21.37 -19.63 -12.89
C LEU A 106 22.15 -20.00 -14.16
N ALA A 107 22.17 -19.14 -15.18
CA ALA A 107 22.91 -19.38 -16.43
C ALA A 107 24.43 -19.55 -16.22
N SER A 108 24.95 -19.08 -15.09
CA SER A 108 26.36 -19.25 -14.70
C SER A 108 26.66 -20.59 -14.00
N ARG A 109 25.61 -21.36 -13.62
CA ARG A 109 25.74 -22.54 -12.74
C ARG A 109 25.08 -23.81 -13.29
N VAL A 110 24.17 -23.70 -14.26
CA VAL A 110 23.38 -24.84 -14.75
C VAL A 110 23.19 -24.76 -16.27
N SER A 111 22.93 -25.91 -16.92
CA SER A 111 22.58 -26.01 -18.34
C SER A 111 21.29 -25.23 -18.64
N PRO A 112 21.14 -24.60 -19.82
CA PRO A 112 19.93 -23.84 -20.19
C PRO A 112 18.61 -24.59 -19.96
N ASP A 113 18.55 -25.87 -20.31
CA ASP A 113 17.34 -26.70 -20.15
C ASP A 113 16.97 -26.91 -18.67
N ALA A 114 17.96 -26.95 -17.78
CA ALA A 114 17.74 -27.08 -16.35
C ALA A 114 17.40 -25.73 -15.68
N VAL A 115 17.70 -24.61 -16.32
CA VAL A 115 17.25 -23.28 -15.85
C VAL A 115 15.75 -23.14 -16.04
N GLU A 116 15.22 -23.56 -17.19
CA GLU A 116 13.79 -23.51 -17.47
C GLU A 116 12.98 -24.40 -16.51
N GLU A 117 13.48 -25.60 -16.22
CA GLU A 117 12.86 -26.51 -15.25
C GLU A 117 12.79 -25.89 -13.83
N VAL A 118 13.90 -25.31 -13.36
CA VAL A 118 13.96 -24.65 -12.04
C VAL A 118 13.07 -23.41 -11.97
N VAL A 119 12.97 -22.63 -13.05
CA VAL A 119 12.09 -21.46 -13.11
C VAL A 119 10.63 -21.90 -13.05
N ASN A 120 10.24 -22.92 -13.83
CA ASN A 120 8.89 -23.46 -13.81
C ASN A 120 8.51 -24.03 -12.44
N GLU A 121 9.43 -24.75 -11.78
CA GLU A 121 9.23 -25.25 -10.43
C GLU A 121 9.06 -24.11 -9.42
N ALA A 122 9.90 -23.07 -9.50
CA ALA A 122 9.81 -21.91 -8.61
C ALA A 122 8.49 -21.15 -8.79
N VAL A 123 8.04 -20.96 -10.04
CA VAL A 123 6.75 -20.32 -10.35
C VAL A 123 5.59 -21.17 -9.82
N ALA A 124 5.59 -22.48 -10.04
CA ALA A 124 4.55 -23.38 -9.54
C ALA A 124 4.50 -23.41 -8.01
N SER A 125 5.66 -23.42 -7.35
CA SER A 125 5.76 -23.33 -5.89
C SER A 125 5.24 -21.99 -5.37
N ALA A 126 5.56 -20.87 -6.03
CA ALA A 126 5.08 -19.55 -5.65
C ALA A 126 3.56 -19.43 -5.81
N GLN A 127 3.00 -19.94 -6.92
CA GLN A 127 1.54 -19.97 -7.13
C GLN A 127 0.84 -20.80 -6.05
N THR A 128 1.38 -21.97 -5.70
CA THR A 128 0.84 -22.82 -4.65
C THR A 128 0.87 -22.11 -3.28
N ASP A 129 1.95 -21.37 -2.95
CA ASP A 129 2.02 -20.60 -1.70
C ASP A 129 1.03 -19.42 -1.68
N LEU A 130 0.80 -18.77 -2.82
CA LEU A 130 -0.20 -17.70 -2.95
C LEU A 130 -1.63 -18.24 -2.80
N GLU A 131 -1.97 -19.34 -3.46
CA GLU A 131 -3.27 -20.00 -3.31
C GLU A 131 -3.51 -20.41 -1.85
N ASN A 132 -2.50 -20.96 -1.18
CA ASN A 132 -2.55 -21.34 0.22
C ASN A 132 -2.70 -20.16 1.19
N ARG A 133 -2.51 -18.92 0.73
CA ARG A 133 -2.67 -17.68 1.51
C ARG A 133 -3.92 -16.90 1.15
N THR A 134 -4.75 -17.44 0.27
CA THR A 134 -5.88 -16.72 -0.30
C THR A 134 -7.18 -17.19 0.33
N ILE A 135 -8.09 -16.27 0.63
CA ILE A 135 -9.50 -16.58 0.88
C ILE A 135 -10.35 -16.22 -0.32
N LYS A 136 -11.42 -16.97 -0.53
CA LYS A 136 -12.38 -16.67 -1.59
C LYS A 136 -13.67 -16.17 -0.96
N ILE A 137 -14.16 -15.02 -1.39
CA ILE A 137 -15.38 -14.41 -0.89
C ILE A 137 -16.42 -14.38 -2.01
N ASP A 138 -17.47 -15.17 -1.85
CA ASP A 138 -18.64 -15.22 -2.71
C ASP A 138 -19.58 -14.04 -2.41
N LEU A 139 -19.85 -13.24 -3.45
CA LEU A 139 -20.71 -12.05 -3.43
C LEU A 139 -22.02 -12.27 -4.19
N SER A 140 -22.22 -13.45 -4.81
CA SER A 140 -23.39 -13.74 -5.66
C SER A 140 -24.72 -13.52 -4.93
N ARG A 141 -24.76 -13.74 -3.62
CA ARG A 141 -25.95 -13.59 -2.76
C ARG A 141 -26.36 -12.15 -2.52
N VAL A 142 -25.49 -11.20 -2.79
CA VAL A 142 -25.73 -9.76 -2.62
C VAL A 142 -26.26 -9.13 -3.91
N GLY A 143 -26.27 -9.87 -5.03
CA GLY A 143 -26.74 -9.38 -6.32
C GLY A 143 -25.78 -8.38 -6.97
N ILE A 144 -24.51 -8.40 -6.59
CA ILE A 144 -23.45 -7.57 -7.19
C ILE A 144 -22.95 -8.29 -8.45
N GLY A 145 -22.61 -7.55 -9.51
CA GLY A 145 -22.16 -8.10 -10.80
C GLY A 145 -20.85 -8.91 -10.76
N VAL A 146 -20.23 -9.07 -9.59
CA VAL A 146 -19.06 -9.91 -9.35
C VAL A 146 -19.49 -11.06 -8.46
N ASN A 147 -19.28 -12.30 -8.91
CA ASN A 147 -19.72 -13.48 -8.16
C ASN A 147 -18.75 -13.88 -7.06
N GLN A 148 -17.45 -13.74 -7.28
CA GLN A 148 -16.42 -14.19 -6.34
C GLN A 148 -15.22 -13.26 -6.42
N VAL A 149 -14.63 -12.97 -5.27
CA VAL A 149 -13.38 -12.21 -5.15
C VAL A 149 -12.38 -13.01 -4.35
N GLU A 150 -11.12 -12.99 -4.78
CA GLU A 150 -10.03 -13.66 -4.10
C GLU A 150 -9.19 -12.62 -3.34
N TRP A 151 -8.81 -12.94 -2.12
CA TRP A 151 -8.11 -12.01 -1.24
C TRP A 151 -6.89 -12.67 -0.59
N LEU A 152 -5.72 -12.08 -0.80
CA LEU A 152 -4.49 -12.53 -0.16
C LEU A 152 -4.48 -12.10 1.31
N ILE A 153 -4.37 -13.06 2.21
CA ILE A 153 -4.25 -12.82 3.66
C ILE A 153 -2.77 -12.79 4.04
N ASP A 154 -2.37 -11.69 4.71
CA ASP A 154 -1.14 -11.62 5.49
C ASP A 154 -1.45 -11.78 6.98
N ARG A 155 -0.47 -12.21 7.78
CA ARG A 155 -0.55 -12.32 9.25
C ARG A 155 -0.86 -10.99 9.93
N LYS A 156 -0.58 -9.87 9.26
CA LYS A 156 -0.89 -8.52 9.75
C LYS A 156 -2.31 -8.05 9.37
N MET A 157 -3.03 -8.81 8.55
CA MET A 157 -4.37 -8.45 8.16
C MET A 157 -5.32 -8.58 9.35
N THR A 158 -5.95 -7.46 9.70
CA THR A 158 -6.94 -7.39 10.78
C THR A 158 -8.35 -7.60 10.23
N VAL A 159 -9.28 -7.90 11.14
CA VAL A 159 -10.71 -7.95 10.81
C VAL A 159 -11.16 -6.61 10.22
N ASP A 160 -10.81 -5.49 10.86
CA ASP A 160 -11.18 -4.14 10.41
C ASP A 160 -10.74 -3.89 8.96
N ASN A 161 -9.48 -4.18 8.63
CA ASN A 161 -8.94 -4.00 7.29
C ASN A 161 -9.66 -4.84 6.23
N LEU A 162 -10.00 -6.10 6.54
CA LEU A 162 -10.75 -6.97 5.64
C LEU A 162 -12.16 -6.41 5.38
N LEU A 163 -12.89 -6.09 6.45
CA LEU A 163 -14.27 -5.64 6.36
C LEU A 163 -14.37 -4.28 5.67
N ASP A 164 -13.49 -3.33 6.02
CA ASP A 164 -13.47 -2.01 5.40
C ASP A 164 -13.14 -2.08 3.91
N SER A 165 -12.17 -2.92 3.53
CA SER A 165 -11.80 -3.06 2.13
C SER A 165 -12.91 -3.74 1.33
N LEU A 166 -13.51 -4.81 1.86
CA LEU A 166 -14.64 -5.49 1.23
C LEU A 166 -15.84 -4.55 1.07
N TRP A 167 -16.13 -3.76 2.10
CA TRP A 167 -17.20 -2.76 2.06
C TRP A 167 -16.91 -1.67 1.04
N LEU A 168 -15.73 -1.04 1.10
CA LEU A 168 -15.36 0.09 0.27
C LEU A 168 -15.37 -0.26 -1.22
N VAL A 169 -14.88 -1.45 -1.57
CA VAL A 169 -14.69 -1.86 -2.97
C VAL A 169 -15.94 -2.52 -3.55
N HIS A 170 -16.65 -3.34 -2.79
CA HIS A 170 -17.74 -4.15 -3.35
C HIS A 170 -19.11 -3.84 -2.74
N LEU A 171 -19.23 -3.64 -1.42
CA LEU A 171 -20.54 -3.60 -0.76
C LEU A 171 -21.13 -2.20 -0.58
N LYS A 172 -20.35 -1.13 -0.78
CA LYS A 172 -20.75 0.27 -0.51
C LYS A 172 -22.06 0.70 -1.19
N GLN A 173 -22.40 0.09 -2.33
CA GLN A 173 -23.63 0.39 -3.06
C GLN A 173 -24.87 -0.32 -2.51
N VAL A 174 -24.67 -1.41 -1.74
CA VAL A 174 -25.75 -2.29 -1.26
C VAL A 174 -25.94 -2.18 0.25
N VAL A 175 -24.85 -1.92 1.00
CA VAL A 175 -24.86 -1.92 2.46
C VAL A 175 -24.30 -0.60 3.01
N PRO A 176 -25.01 0.08 3.94
CA PRO A 176 -24.51 1.20 4.73
C PRO A 176 -23.16 0.98 5.42
N THR A 177 -22.48 2.08 5.75
CA THR A 177 -21.28 2.08 6.62
C THR A 177 -21.60 1.50 7.99
N TYR A 178 -20.65 0.77 8.59
CA TYR A 178 -20.74 0.21 9.95
C TYR A 178 -21.88 -0.79 10.18
N ALA A 179 -22.48 -1.32 9.11
CA ALA A 179 -23.62 -2.25 9.21
C ALA A 179 -23.21 -3.74 9.34
N TYR A 180 -21.92 -4.04 9.53
CA TYR A 180 -21.45 -5.41 9.72
C TYR A 180 -22.06 -6.01 11.00
N SER A 181 -22.50 -7.27 10.93
CA SER A 181 -23.31 -7.99 11.93
C SER A 181 -24.77 -7.56 12.05
N GLU A 182 -25.17 -6.42 11.47
CA GLU A 182 -26.57 -5.95 11.50
C GLU A 182 -27.31 -6.30 10.20
N GLN A 183 -26.70 -5.94 9.08
CA GLN A 183 -27.29 -6.04 7.74
C GLN A 183 -26.53 -7.02 6.84
N TRP A 184 -25.29 -7.36 7.23
CA TRP A 184 -24.51 -8.36 6.53
C TRP A 184 -23.49 -9.03 7.43
N VAL A 185 -23.15 -10.26 7.09
CA VAL A 185 -22.16 -11.09 7.78
C VAL A 185 -21.37 -11.92 6.78
N LEU A 186 -20.16 -12.30 7.16
CA LEU A 186 -19.43 -13.36 6.48
C LEU A 186 -19.86 -14.73 7.03
N MET A 187 -20.05 -15.68 6.13
CA MET A 187 -20.42 -17.07 6.46
C MET A 187 -19.49 -18.03 5.72
N GLU A 188 -18.93 -19.01 6.42
CA GLU A 188 -18.13 -20.06 5.79
C GLU A 188 -19.00 -20.96 4.91
N CYS A 189 -18.60 -21.18 3.66
CA CYS A 189 -19.38 -21.96 2.70
C CYS A 189 -19.51 -23.43 3.10
N GLN A 190 -18.45 -24.03 3.68
CA GLN A 190 -18.41 -25.45 4.03
C GLN A 190 -19.21 -25.76 5.30
N THR A 191 -18.92 -25.05 6.40
CA THR A 191 -19.52 -25.34 7.71
C THR A 191 -20.81 -24.57 7.97
N LYS A 192 -21.12 -23.56 7.15
CA LYS A 192 -22.18 -22.57 7.39
C LYS A 192 -22.00 -21.78 8.70
N LYS A 193 -20.79 -21.78 9.27
CA LYS A 193 -20.46 -20.95 10.43
C LYS A 193 -20.56 -19.47 10.06
N VAL A 194 -21.33 -18.72 10.84
CA VAL A 194 -21.48 -17.28 10.68
C VAL A 194 -20.47 -16.56 11.57
N PHE A 195 -19.80 -15.55 11.02
CA PHE A 195 -18.82 -14.74 11.75
C PHE A 195 -19.45 -13.42 12.23
N ASP A 196 -20.37 -13.50 13.19
CA ASP A 196 -21.08 -12.32 13.73
C ASP A 196 -20.38 -11.67 14.95
N GLN A 197 -19.42 -12.35 15.57
CA GLN A 197 -18.66 -11.86 16.73
C GLN A 197 -17.39 -11.08 16.35
N MET A 198 -17.47 -10.23 15.32
CA MET A 198 -16.35 -9.43 14.85
C MET A 198 -16.78 -8.10 14.21
N GLY A 199 -15.83 -7.21 13.94
CA GLY A 199 -16.08 -5.88 13.38
C GLY A 199 -16.54 -4.86 14.43
N SER A 200 -17.23 -3.80 13.98
CA SER A 200 -17.52 -2.62 14.81
C SER A 200 -18.32 -2.94 16.08
N ARG A 201 -19.33 -3.82 16.03
CA ARG A 201 -20.08 -4.24 17.24
C ARG A 201 -19.23 -5.01 18.25
N TRP A 202 -18.25 -5.77 17.78
CA TRP A 202 -17.33 -6.44 18.69
C TRP A 202 -16.39 -5.42 19.36
N ALA A 203 -15.86 -4.48 18.58
CA ALA A 203 -14.99 -3.41 19.09
C ALA A 203 -15.70 -2.55 20.14
N GLU A 204 -16.94 -2.14 19.87
CA GLU A 204 -17.77 -1.35 20.79
C GLU A 204 -17.98 -2.07 22.13
N ARG A 205 -18.34 -3.36 22.10
CA ARG A 205 -18.51 -4.18 23.32
C ARG A 205 -17.24 -4.27 24.18
N HIS A 206 -16.07 -4.10 23.57
CA HIS A 206 -14.78 -4.13 24.26
C HIS A 206 -14.19 -2.73 24.51
N SER A 207 -14.97 -1.66 24.29
CA SER A 207 -14.50 -0.26 24.40
C SER A 207 -13.27 0.03 23.52
N LEU A 208 -13.18 -0.63 22.37
CA LEU A 208 -12.16 -0.41 21.35
C LEU A 208 -12.74 0.38 20.19
N LYS A 209 -11.88 1.12 19.48
CA LYS A 209 -12.29 1.88 18.31
C LYS A 209 -12.53 0.97 17.10
N ASN A 210 -11.61 0.03 16.88
CA ASN A 210 -11.57 -0.86 15.72
C ASN A 210 -11.36 -2.32 16.19
N ASP A 211 -11.68 -3.28 15.32
CA ASP A 211 -11.38 -4.70 15.54
C ASP A 211 -10.00 -5.04 14.94
N ASP A 212 -8.94 -4.71 15.69
CA ASP A 212 -7.55 -4.92 15.29
C ASP A 212 -7.08 -6.38 15.45
N ARG A 213 -7.99 -7.31 15.76
CA ARG A 213 -7.63 -8.72 15.88
C ARG A 213 -7.20 -9.27 14.52
N PRO A 214 -6.19 -10.14 14.47
CA PRO A 214 -5.84 -10.82 13.23
C PRO A 214 -6.98 -11.76 12.80
N LEU A 215 -7.13 -11.99 11.50
CA LEU A 215 -8.17 -12.88 10.95
C LEU A 215 -8.12 -14.30 11.57
N GLU A 216 -6.92 -14.81 11.84
CA GLU A 216 -6.72 -16.10 12.48
C GLU A 216 -7.37 -16.17 13.88
N ALA A 217 -7.39 -15.06 14.64
CA ALA A 217 -7.97 -15.01 15.98
C ALA A 217 -9.50 -15.09 15.99
N VAL A 218 -10.15 -14.73 14.87
CA VAL A 218 -11.60 -14.93 14.68
C VAL A 218 -11.92 -16.26 13.97
N GLY A 219 -10.88 -17.03 13.63
CA GLY A 219 -10.99 -18.31 12.96
C GLY A 219 -11.26 -18.20 11.46
N ILE A 220 -10.87 -17.08 10.84
CA ILE A 220 -10.76 -16.97 9.39
C ILE A 220 -9.33 -17.35 9.02
N LEU A 221 -9.20 -18.46 8.29
CA LEU A 221 -7.92 -19.03 7.90
C LEU A 221 -7.75 -18.93 6.38
N PRO A 222 -6.51 -18.92 5.89
CA PRO A 222 -6.24 -19.08 4.47
C PRO A 222 -6.87 -20.35 3.87
N GLY A 223 -7.25 -20.28 2.60
CA GLY A 223 -7.95 -21.36 1.89
C GLY A 223 -9.46 -21.44 2.18
N MET A 224 -9.98 -20.64 3.11
CA MET A 224 -11.41 -20.62 3.39
C MET A 224 -12.21 -19.99 2.24
N GLU A 225 -13.38 -20.57 2.00
CA GLU A 225 -14.41 -20.01 1.16
C GLU A 225 -15.48 -19.38 2.04
N LEU A 226 -15.63 -18.07 1.94
CA LEU A 226 -16.61 -17.27 2.65
C LEU A 226 -17.69 -16.79 1.67
N ALA A 227 -18.88 -16.53 2.17
CA ALA A 227 -19.95 -15.88 1.42
C ALA A 227 -20.43 -14.67 2.21
N VAL A 228 -20.67 -13.56 1.51
CA VAL A 228 -21.39 -12.43 2.09
C VAL A 228 -22.88 -12.77 2.10
N VAL A 229 -23.49 -12.70 3.28
CA VAL A 229 -24.92 -12.93 3.47
C VAL A 229 -25.54 -11.67 4.02
N LEU A 230 -26.57 -11.18 3.35
CA LEU A 230 -27.42 -10.12 3.89
C LEU A 230 -28.31 -10.73 4.98
N THR A 231 -28.26 -10.16 6.18
CA THR A 231 -29.19 -10.50 7.25
C THR A 231 -30.50 -9.81 6.94
N SER A 232 -31.56 -10.57 6.60
CA SER A 232 -32.88 -9.96 6.45
C SER A 232 -33.29 -9.38 7.79
N GLU A 233 -33.79 -8.14 7.78
CA GLU A 233 -34.32 -7.39 8.92
C GLU A 233 -34.98 -8.29 9.97
N GLY A 234 -34.51 -8.16 11.21
CA GLY A 234 -35.37 -8.40 12.37
C GLY A 234 -36.32 -7.21 12.54
#